data_AF-A0A3L7CC31-F1
#
_entry.id   AF-A0A3L7CC31-F1
#
_cell.length_a   1.000
_cell.length_b   1.000
_cell.length_c   1.000
_cell.angle_alpha   90.00
_cell.angle_beta   90.00
_cell.angle_gamma   90.00
#
_symmetry.space_group_name_H-M   'P 1'
#
loop_
_entity.id
_entity.type
_entity.pdbx_description
1 polymer ?
#
loop_
_entity_poly.entity_id
_entity_poly.type
_entity_poly.pdbx_seq_one_letter_code
_entity_poly.pdbx_strand_id
1 'polypeptide(L)'
;VRRGDPRNVNRRFEQLRAVAGLDWLHLHDLRHAFATFLLDQGEELWTVMELLGHSTIRMTADTYGHVLPAQARQAAPAIDRLLGEEGTA
;
A
#
# COMPACT_ATOMS: atom_id res chain seq x y z
N VAL A 1 -12.31 16.43 26.27
CA VAL A 1 -11.83 15.31 25.43
C VAL A 1 -10.61 15.78 24.66
N ARG A 2 -9.42 15.19 24.89
CA ARG A 2 -8.24 15.50 24.05
C ARG A 2 -8.54 15.03 22.62
N ARG A 3 -8.40 15.93 21.63
CA ARG A 3 -8.46 15.55 20.22
C ARG A 3 -7.38 14.48 19.98
N GLY A 4 -7.76 13.33 19.43
CA GLY A 4 -6.81 12.28 19.04
C GLY A 4 -6.48 11.20 20.08
N ASP A 5 -7.23 11.02 21.18
CA ASP A 5 -7.08 9.80 21.99
C ASP A 5 -7.41 8.56 21.12
N PRO A 6 -6.49 7.61 20.90
CA PRO A 6 -6.69 6.44 20.04
C PRO A 6 -7.95 5.64 20.38
N ARG A 7 -8.31 5.55 21.67
CA ARG A 7 -9.51 4.85 22.12
C ARG A 7 -10.79 5.54 21.67
N ASN A 8 -10.75 6.86 21.53
CA ASN A 8 -11.89 7.64 21.05
C ASN A 8 -12.03 7.54 19.52
N VAL A 9 -10.91 7.40 18.80
CA VAL A 9 -10.90 7.18 17.35
C VAL A 9 -11.50 5.82 17.02
N ASN A 10 -11.02 4.73 17.65
CA ASN A 10 -11.56 3.39 17.43
C ASN A 10 -13.06 3.31 17.73
N ARG A 11 -13.50 3.81 18.89
CA ARG A 11 -14.92 3.77 19.27
C ARG A 11 -15.80 4.52 18.28
N ARG A 12 -15.37 5.69 17.80
CA ARG A 12 -16.12 6.45 16.79
C ARG A 12 -16.16 5.72 15.45
N PHE A 13 -15.04 5.10 15.06
CA PHE A 13 -15.00 4.29 13.86
C PHE A 13 -15.92 3.07 13.95
N GLU A 14 -15.96 2.39 15.09
CA GLU A 14 -16.88 1.28 15.36
C GLU A 14 -18.35 1.69 15.23
N GLN A 15 -18.70 2.89 15.70
CA GLN A 15 -20.05 3.44 15.52
C GLN A 15 -20.35 3.73 14.05
N LEU A 16 -19.42 4.35 13.32
CA LEU A 16 -19.59 4.69 11.91
C LEU A 16 -19.71 3.45 11.02
N ARG A 17 -18.87 2.43 11.22
CA ARG A 17 -18.91 1.19 10.44
C ARG A 17 -20.20 0.42 10.67
N ALA A 18 -20.74 0.42 11.89
CA ALA A 18 -22.01 -0.23 12.20
C ALA A 18 -23.18 0.45 11.47
N VAL A 19 -23.20 1.79 11.45
CA VAL A 19 -24.19 2.56 10.68
C VAL A 19 -24.06 2.32 9.16
N ALA A 20 -22.83 2.13 8.67
CA ALA A 20 -22.56 1.84 7.26
C ALA A 20 -22.79 0.36 6.88
N GLY A 21 -23.11 -0.53 7.82
CA GLY A 21 -23.23 -1.98 7.56
C GLY A 21 -21.90 -2.67 7.23
N LEU A 22 -20.77 -2.14 7.72
CA LEU A 22 -19.41 -2.60 7.46
C LEU A 22 -18.78 -3.25 8.70
N ASP A 23 -19.49 -4.17 9.35
CA ASP A 23 -19.04 -4.81 10.59
C ASP A 23 -17.77 -5.67 10.44
N TRP A 24 -17.41 -6.02 9.20
CA TRP A 24 -16.18 -6.72 8.86
C TRP A 24 -14.96 -5.80 8.72
N LEU A 25 -15.17 -4.48 8.59
CA LEU A 25 -14.09 -3.52 8.35
C LEU A 25 -13.51 -3.03 9.68
N HIS A 26 -12.19 -3.10 9.82
CA HIS A 26 -11.43 -2.58 10.95
C HIS A 26 -10.67 -1.30 10.58
N LEU A 27 -10.32 -0.49 11.58
CA LEU A 27 -9.62 0.77 11.33
C LEU A 27 -8.26 0.56 10.65
N HIS A 28 -7.57 -0.54 10.98
CA HIS A 28 -6.27 -0.88 10.39
C HIS A 28 -6.39 -1.30 8.91
N ASP A 29 -7.55 -1.78 8.47
CA ASP A 29 -7.77 -2.14 7.06
C ASP A 29 -7.70 -0.91 6.16
N LEU A 30 -8.03 0.28 6.68
CA LEU A 30 -7.84 1.53 5.95
C LEU A 30 -6.35 1.81 5.67
N ARG A 31 -5.46 1.45 6.62
CA ARG A 31 -4.01 1.56 6.43
C ARG A 31 -3.53 0.56 5.39
N HIS A 32 -4.07 -0.65 5.38
CA HIS A 32 -3.78 -1.64 4.35
C HIS A 32 -4.25 -1.15 2.97
N ALA A 33 -5.48 -0.67 2.86
CA ALA A 33 -6.03 -0.13 1.62
C ALA A 33 -5.18 1.03 1.07
N PHE A 34 -4.78 1.98 1.93
CA PHE A 34 -3.90 3.08 1.56
C PHE A 34 -2.58 2.59 0.93
N ALA A 35 -1.91 1.63 1.58
CA ALA A 35 -0.66 1.07 1.07
C ALA A 35 -0.86 0.33 -0.26
N THR A 36 -1.89 -0.51 -0.35
CA THR A 36 -2.21 -1.26 -1.57
C THR A 36 -2.53 -0.32 -2.72
N PHE A 37 -3.31 0.75 -2.51
CA PHE A 37 -3.61 1.71 -3.58
C PHE A 37 -2.37 2.44 -4.09
N LEU A 38 -1.48 2.89 -3.20
CA LEU A 38 -0.25 3.55 -3.64
C LEU A 38 0.62 2.62 -4.50
N LEU A 39 0.82 1.37 -4.06
CA LEU A 39 1.59 0.40 -4.82
C LEU A 39 0.93 0.05 -6.15
N ASP A 40 -0.40 -0.08 -6.18
CA ASP A 40 -1.15 -0.32 -7.41
C ASP A 40 -1.00 0.85 -8.42
N GLN A 41 -0.89 2.09 -7.93
CA GLN A 41 -0.63 3.27 -8.76
C GLN A 41 0.83 3.42 -9.21
N GLY A 42 1.72 2.48 -8.86
CA GLY A 42 3.12 2.51 -9.28
C GLY A 42 4.08 3.16 -8.29
N GLU A 43 3.62 3.53 -7.08
CA GLU A 43 4.51 4.11 -6.08
C GLU A 43 5.54 3.11 -5.58
N GLU A 44 6.72 3.64 -5.26
CA GLU A 44 7.84 2.86 -4.75
C GLU A 44 7.61 2.38 -3.32
N LEU A 45 8.07 1.16 -3.02
CA LEU A 45 7.87 0.53 -1.70
C LEU A 45 8.50 1.35 -0.56
N TRP A 46 9.62 2.03 -0.85
CA TRP A 46 10.28 2.93 0.10
C TRP A 46 9.39 4.14 0.44
N THR A 47 8.79 4.79 -0.56
CA THR A 47 7.87 5.91 -0.38
C THR A 47 6.67 5.49 0.48
N VAL A 48 6.10 4.32 0.20
CA VAL A 48 4.99 3.78 1.00
C VAL A 48 5.43 3.49 2.44
N MET A 49 6.64 2.98 2.68
CA MET A 49 7.19 2.78 4.02
C MET A 49 7.26 4.10 4.82
N GLU A 50 7.78 5.16 4.20
CA GLU A 50 7.91 6.48 4.83
C GLU A 50 6.55 7.08 5.17
N LEU A 51 5.58 7.04 4.23
CA LEU A 51 4.22 7.54 4.45
C LEU A 51 3.49 6.77 5.55
N LEU A 52 3.74 5.46 5.64
CA LEU A 52 3.21 4.61 6.70
C LEU A 52 3.94 4.83 8.04
N GLY A 53 5.14 5.39 8.05
CA GLY A 53 5.97 5.53 9.24
C GLY A 53 6.49 4.19 9.78
N HIS A 54 6.73 3.20 8.90
CA HIS A 54 7.38 1.96 9.30
C HIS A 54 8.88 2.20 9.54
N SER A 55 9.41 1.64 10.62
CA SER A 55 10.82 1.78 10.98
C SER A 55 11.77 0.98 10.09
N THR A 56 11.26 -0.01 9.36
CA THR A 56 12.06 -0.85 8.46
C THR A 56 11.29 -1.17 7.18
N ILE A 57 12.01 -1.24 6.06
CA ILE A 57 11.44 -1.63 4.75
C ILE A 57 10.84 -3.03 4.81
N ARG A 58 11.43 -3.92 5.62
CA ARG A 58 10.97 -5.29 5.80
C ARG A 58 9.51 -5.36 6.26
N MET A 59 9.09 -4.50 7.18
CA MET A 59 7.68 -4.48 7.62
C MET A 59 6.72 -4.20 6.45
N THR A 60 7.06 -3.23 5.61
CA THR A 60 6.27 -2.88 4.42
C THR A 60 6.33 -4.00 3.37
N ALA A 61 7.52 -4.56 3.12
CA ALA A 61 7.74 -5.63 2.15
C ALA A 61 7.00 -6.92 2.53
N ASP A 62 7.12 -7.37 3.78
CA ASP A 62 6.47 -8.58 4.28
C ASP A 62 4.94 -8.45 4.22
N THR A 63 4.40 -7.23 4.40
CA THR A 63 2.95 -6.98 4.37
C THR A 63 2.41 -6.79 2.94
N TYR A 64 3.09 -6.00 2.11
CA TYR A 64 2.54 -5.50 0.84
C TYR A 64 3.32 -5.95 -0.41
N GLY A 65 4.42 -6.68 -0.25
CA GLY A 65 5.26 -7.12 -1.36
C GLY A 65 4.52 -7.98 -2.40
N HIS A 66 3.41 -8.61 -2.00
CA HIS A 66 2.53 -9.37 -2.90
C HIS A 66 1.75 -8.51 -3.90
N VAL A 67 1.70 -7.19 -3.75
CA VAL A 67 1.04 -6.25 -4.69
C VAL A 67 1.98 -5.89 -5.85
N LEU A 68 3.30 -5.98 -5.63
CA LEU A 68 4.36 -5.67 -6.60
C LEU A 68 4.52 -6.61 -7.83
N PRO A 69 4.08 -7.89 -7.84
CA PRO A 69 4.28 -8.79 -9.00
C PRO A 69 3.59 -8.33 -10.29
N ALA A 70 2.65 -7.38 -10.21
CA ALA A 70 2.08 -6.72 -11.39
C ALA A 70 3.11 -5.79 -12.06
N GLN A 71 3.87 -5.03 -11.27
CA GLN A 71 4.87 -4.08 -11.75
C GLN A 71 6.08 -4.80 -12.37
N ALA A 72 6.56 -5.89 -11.76
CA ALA A 72 7.68 -6.65 -12.29
C ALA A 72 7.40 -7.21 -13.70
N ARG A 73 6.16 -7.66 -13.95
CA ARG A 73 5.74 -8.12 -15.29
C ARG A 73 5.63 -6.97 -16.30
N GLN A 74 5.26 -5.76 -15.85
CA GLN A 74 5.24 -4.57 -16.71
C GLN A 74 6.64 -4.04 -17.03
N ALA A 75 7.63 -4.28 -16.16
CA ALA A 75 9.00 -3.82 -16.35
C ALA A 75 9.84 -4.70 -17.30
N ALA A 76 9.54 -6.01 -17.40
CA ALA A 76 10.32 -6.94 -18.23
C ALA A 76 10.49 -6.49 -19.70
N PRO A 77 9.46 -5.98 -20.40
CA PRO A 77 9.60 -5.48 -21.77
C PRO A 77 10.50 -4.24 -21.93
N ALA A 78 10.89 -3.57 -20.83
CA ALA A 78 11.81 -2.45 -20.89
C ALA A 78 13.25 -2.91 -21.18
N ILE A 79 13.66 -4.03 -20.59
CA ILE A 79 14.98 -4.64 -20.84
C ILE A 79 15.05 -5.22 -22.26
N ASP A 80 13.99 -5.88 -22.71
CA ASP A 80 13.92 -6.41 -24.09
C ASP A 80 14.06 -5.29 -25.14
N ARG A 81 13.50 -4.11 -24.89
CA ARG A 81 13.68 -2.93 -25.77
C ARG A 81 15.11 -2.41 -25.75
N LEU A 82 15.70 -2.24 -24.56
CA LEU A 82 17.09 -1.78 -24.42
C LEU A 82 18.09 -2.73 -25.10
N LEU A 83 17.88 -4.04 -24.99
CA LEU A 83 18.76 -5.05 -25.59
C LEU A 83 18.45 -5.31 -27.07
N GLY A 84 17.23 -5.07 -27.52
CA GLY A 84 16.79 -5.26 -28.90
C GLY A 84 17.24 -4.14 -29.86
N GLU A 85 17.53 -2.95 -29.34
CA GLU A 85 17.97 -1.80 -30.16
C GLU A 85 19.46 -1.82 -30.54
N GLU A 86 20.28 -2.70 -29.96
CA GLU A 86 21.71 -2.85 -30.34
C GLU A 86 21.96 -3.84 -31.50
N GLY A 87 20.89 -4.42 -32.08
CA GLY A 87 21.01 -5.52 -33.06
C GLY A 87 20.74 -5.20 -34.53
N THR A 88 20.24 -4.00 -34.87
CA THR A 88 19.92 -3.67 -36.28
C THR A 88 20.21 -2.21 -36.63
N ALA A 89 21.44 -1.96 -37.09
CA ALA A 89 21.82 -1.13 -38.25
C ALA A 89 23.24 -0.59 -38.09
#